data_AF-A0A9X2S6R9-F1
#
_entry.id   AF-A0A9X2S6R9-F1
#
_cell.length_a   1.000
_cell.length_b   1.000
_cell.length_c   1.000
_cell.angle_alpha   90.00
_cell.angle_beta   90.00
_cell.angle_gamma   90.00
#
_symmetry.space_group_name_H-M   'P 1'
#
loop_
_entity.id
_entity.type
_entity.pdbx_description
1 polymer ?
#
loop_
_entity_poly.entity_id
_entity_poly.type
_entity_poly.pdbx_seq_one_letter_code
_entity_poly.pdbx_strand_id
1 'polypeptide(L)'
;MNGKTALGVLLIVIGGLAVLNIFNINLGWIFGLLFPLILIGFGVLGWKNDKKIIGGILIAIGAIALLGKLGGIFTLLLAVGLIVFGVQMFKKGKSTY
;
A
#
# COMPACT_ATOMS: atom_id res chain seq x y z
N MET A 1 34.76 19.84 -9.50
CA MET A 1 33.29 20.02 -9.43
C MET A 1 32.93 20.43 -8.00
N ASN A 2 32.21 21.55 -7.82
CA ASN A 2 31.93 22.12 -6.50
C ASN A 2 31.06 21.18 -5.66
N GLY A 3 31.45 20.90 -4.40
CA GLY A 3 30.71 20.01 -3.50
C GLY A 3 29.25 20.42 -3.27
N LYS A 4 28.92 21.70 -3.45
CA LYS A 4 27.55 22.22 -3.40
C LYS A 4 26.67 21.72 -4.56
N THR A 5 27.26 21.50 -5.74
CA THR A 5 26.56 20.96 -6.91
C THR A 5 26.32 19.46 -6.76
N ALA A 6 27.28 18.72 -6.18
CA ALA A 6 27.11 17.30 -5.87
C ALA A 6 26.01 17.07 -4.83
N LEU A 7 25.95 17.91 -3.79
CA LEU A 7 24.86 17.88 -2.80
C LEU A 7 23.51 18.27 -3.41
N GLY A 8 23.48 19.26 -4.31
CA GLY A 8 22.26 19.65 -5.01
C GLY A 8 21.70 18.53 -5.89
N VAL A 9 22.55 17.85 -6.66
CA VAL A 9 22.16 16.70 -7.49
C VAL A 9 21.69 15.54 -6.62
N LEU A 10 22.37 15.26 -5.51
CA LEU A 10 21.98 14.20 -4.59
C LEU A 10 20.60 14.48 -3.98
N LEU A 11 20.31 15.73 -3.62
CA LEU A 11 19.02 16.13 -3.05
C LEU A 11 17.88 16.03 -4.08
N ILE A 12 18.13 16.36 -5.35
CA ILE A 12 17.18 16.21 -6.45
C ILE A 12 16.88 14.72 -6.70
N VAL A 13 17.91 13.87 -6.69
CA VAL A 13 17.75 12.42 -6.85
C VAL A 13 16.96 11.82 -5.69
N ILE A 14 17.28 12.19 -4.45
CA ILE A 14 16.56 11.71 -3.25
C ILE A 14 15.12 12.22 -3.24
N GLY A 15 14.89 13.50 -3.57
CA GLY A 15 13.55 14.08 -3.66
C GLY A 15 12.72 13.43 -4.77
N GLY A 16 13.31 13.19 -5.95
CA GLY A 16 12.65 12.49 -7.05
C GLY A 16 12.31 11.04 -6.71
N LEU A 17 13.21 10.32 -6.04
CA LEU A 17 12.96 8.96 -5.55
C LEU A 17 11.85 8.94 -4.49
N ALA A 18 11.79 9.92 -3.59
CA ALA A 18 10.72 10.04 -2.60
C ALA A 18 9.35 10.26 -3.25
N VAL A 19 9.26 11.10 -4.28
CA VAL A 19 8.02 11.32 -5.05
C VAL A 19 7.59 10.07 -5.82
N LEU A 20 8.54 9.34 -6.42
CA LEU A 20 8.25 8.04 -7.06
C LEU A 20 7.65 7.05 -6.05
N ASN A 21 8.16 7.03 -4.82
CA ASN A 21 7.63 6.19 -3.75
C ASN A 21 6.19 6.57 -3.37
N ILE A 22 5.86 7.86 -3.31
CA ILE A 22 4.50 8.34 -3.03
C ILE A 22 3.52 7.94 -4.16
N PHE A 23 3.94 8.00 -5.42
CA PHE A 23 3.17 7.49 -6.55
C PHE A 23 3.00 5.97 -6.50
N ASN A 24 4.04 5.24 -6.09
CA ASN A 24 4.00 3.80 -5.90
C ASN A 24 3.01 3.40 -4.79
N ILE A 25 2.91 4.18 -3.70
CA ILE A 25 1.98 3.92 -2.61
C ILE A 25 0.51 3.99 -3.06
N ASN A 26 0.16 4.94 -3.95
CA ASN A 26 -1.20 5.04 -4.48
C ASN A 26 -1.54 3.88 -5.45
N LEU A 27 -0.63 3.54 -6.36
CA LEU A 27 -0.86 2.39 -7.24
C LEU A 27 -0.85 1.07 -6.47
N GLY A 28 0.02 0.90 -5.48
CA GLY A 28 0.13 -0.34 -4.70
C GLY A 28 -1.15 -0.68 -3.93
N TRP A 29 -1.88 0.34 -3.45
CA TRP A 29 -3.17 0.11 -2.80
C TRP A 29 -4.24 -0.34 -3.79
N ILE A 30 -4.33 0.30 -4.96
CA ILE A 30 -5.27 -0.06 -6.02
C ILE A 30 -4.93 -1.43 -6.63
N PHE A 31 -3.68 -1.64 -7.05
CA PHE A 31 -3.20 -2.89 -7.64
C PHE A 31 -3.32 -4.06 -6.67
N GLY A 32 -2.98 -3.85 -5.40
CA GLY A 32 -3.09 -4.96 -4.46
C GLY A 32 -4.53 -5.38 -4.19
N LEU A 33 -5.55 -4.57 -4.55
CA LEU A 33 -6.97 -4.94 -4.42
C LEU A 33 -7.53 -5.46 -5.74
N LEU A 34 -7.14 -4.83 -6.85
CA LEU A 34 -7.45 -5.31 -8.21
C LEU A 34 -6.89 -6.70 -8.49
N PHE A 35 -5.64 -6.97 -8.11
CA PHE A 35 -4.98 -8.25 -8.36
C PHE A 35 -5.72 -9.45 -7.76
N PRO A 36 -6.08 -9.47 -6.45
CA PRO A 36 -6.87 -10.55 -5.89
C PRO A 36 -8.30 -10.61 -6.47
N LEU A 37 -8.93 -9.48 -6.82
CA LEU A 37 -10.22 -9.49 -7.53
C LEU A 37 -10.12 -10.19 -8.89
N ILE A 38 -9.09 -9.89 -9.67
CA ILE A 38 -8.83 -10.50 -10.98
C ILE A 38 -8.57 -12.00 -10.82
N LEU A 39 -7.79 -12.40 -9.80
CA LEU A 39 -7.52 -13.81 -9.47
C LEU A 39 -8.80 -14.59 -9.16
N ILE A 40 -9.69 -14.02 -8.35
CA ILE A 40 -11.01 -14.60 -8.08
C ILE A 40 -11.84 -14.68 -9.36
N GLY A 41 -11.86 -13.62 -10.17
CA GLY A 41 -12.57 -13.59 -11.44
C GLY A 41 -12.11 -14.68 -12.41
N PHE A 42 -10.79 -14.84 -12.57
CA PHE A 42 -10.21 -15.95 -13.34
C PHE A 42 -10.50 -17.31 -12.73
N GLY A 43 -10.51 -17.42 -11.40
CA GLY A 43 -10.88 -18.64 -10.70
C GLY A 43 -12.33 -19.06 -10.95
N VAL A 44 -13.27 -18.10 -10.95
CA VAL A 44 -14.68 -18.33 -11.30
C VAL A 44 -14.84 -18.73 -12.77
N LEU A 45 -14.11 -18.08 -13.68
CA LEU A 45 -14.07 -18.48 -15.09
C LEU A 45 -13.48 -19.89 -15.27
N GLY A 46 -12.45 -20.25 -14.50
CA GLY A 46 -11.88 -21.59 -14.49
C GLY A 46 -12.86 -22.64 -13.96
N TRP A 47 -13.64 -22.30 -12.94
CA TRP A 47 -14.69 -23.16 -12.39
C TRP A 47 -15.82 -23.41 -13.39
N LYS A 48 -16.21 -22.38 -14.15
CA LYS A 48 -17.23 -22.49 -15.22
C LYS A 48 -16.79 -23.32 -16.43
N ASN A 49 -15.49 -23.46 -16.67
CA ASN A 49 -14.92 -24.22 -17.80
C ASN A 49 -14.51 -25.66 -17.41
N ASP A 50 -15.22 -26.28 -16.47
CA ASP A 50 -14.95 -27.63 -15.90
C ASP A 50 -13.57 -27.84 -15.25
N LYS A 51 -12.69 -26.82 -15.22
CA LYS A 51 -11.41 -26.84 -14.50
C LYS A 51 -11.60 -26.49 -13.03
N LYS A 52 -12.49 -27.20 -12.33
CA LYS A 52 -12.89 -26.93 -10.94
C LYS A 52 -11.69 -26.93 -9.97
N ILE A 53 -10.68 -27.76 -10.22
CA ILE A 53 -9.46 -27.82 -9.41
C ILE A 53 -8.66 -26.53 -9.55
N ILE A 54 -8.37 -26.09 -10.77
CA ILE A 54 -7.59 -24.88 -11.05
C ILE A 54 -8.39 -23.64 -10.65
N GLY A 55 -9.69 -23.59 -10.99
CA GLY A 55 -10.58 -22.51 -10.61
C GLY A 55 -10.69 -22.35 -9.10
N GLY A 56 -10.88 -23.45 -8.37
CA GLY A 56 -10.94 -23.45 -6.92
C GLY A 56 -9.65 -22.97 -6.26
N ILE A 57 -8.48 -23.39 -6.77
CA ILE A 57 -7.18 -22.91 -6.28
C ILE A 57 -7.04 -21.40 -6.52
N LEU A 58 -7.39 -20.89 -7.70
CA LEU A 58 -7.33 -19.46 -7.99
C LEU A 58 -8.27 -18.63 -7.10
N ILE A 59 -9.50 -19.10 -6.86
CA ILE A 59 -10.44 -18.44 -5.95
C ILE A 59 -9.89 -18.45 -4.51
N ALA A 60 -9.37 -19.59 -4.05
CA ALA A 60 -8.82 -19.71 -2.70
C ALA A 60 -7.62 -18.77 -2.49
N ILE A 61 -6.68 -18.73 -3.43
CA ILE A 61 -5.52 -17.82 -3.38
C ILE A 61 -5.97 -16.37 -3.43
N GLY A 62 -6.89 -16.01 -4.32
CA GLY A 62 -7.45 -14.67 -4.42
C GLY A 62 -8.18 -14.23 -3.14
N ALA A 63 -8.94 -15.13 -2.51
CA ALA A 63 -9.66 -14.88 -1.27
C ALA A 63 -8.72 -14.70 -0.07
N ILE A 64 -7.69 -15.55 0.06
CA ILE A 64 -6.67 -15.42 1.11
C ILE A 64 -5.89 -14.11 0.96
N ALA A 65 -5.54 -13.74 -0.28
CA ALA A 65 -4.86 -12.47 -0.57
C ALA A 65 -5.75 -11.25 -0.24
N LEU A 66 -7.07 -11.34 -0.44
CA LEU A 66 -8.04 -10.31 -0.02
C LEU A 66 -8.15 -10.19 1.49
N LEU A 67 -8.17 -11.32 2.21
CA LEU A 67 -8.22 -11.36 3.68
C LEU A 67 -6.96 -10.73 4.31
N GLY A 68 -5.78 -11.00 3.76
CA GLY A 68 -4.53 -10.34 4.17
C GLY A 68 -4.58 -8.82 4.01
N LYS A 69 -5.33 -8.32 3.02
CA LYS A 69 -5.52 -6.88 2.79
C LYS A 69 -6.56 -6.23 3.70
N LEU A 70 -7.59 -6.96 4.16
CA LEU A 70 -8.49 -6.49 5.20
C LEU A 70 -7.75 -6.32 6.54
N GLY A 71 -6.79 -7.17 6.86
CA GLY A 71 -5.87 -6.96 7.99
C GLY A 71 -5.02 -5.69 7.84
N GLY A 72 -4.63 -5.37 6.60
CA GLY A 72 -3.96 -4.11 6.26
C GLY A 72 -4.79 -2.84 6.55
N ILE A 73 -6.11 -2.94 6.55
CA ILE A 73 -7.00 -1.81 6.90
C ILE A 73 -6.91 -1.51 8.40
N PHE A 74 -6.83 -2.55 9.25
CA PHE A 74 -6.63 -2.37 10.70
C PHE A 74 -5.28 -1.74 11.01
N THR A 75 -4.20 -2.16 10.37
CA THR A 75 -2.87 -1.55 10.55
C THR A 75 -2.81 -0.13 9.99
N LEU A 76 -3.51 0.16 8.89
CA LEU A 76 -3.64 1.52 8.36
C LEU A 76 -4.45 2.42 9.30
N LEU A 77 -5.55 1.92 9.89
CA LEU A 77 -6.31 2.64 10.92
C LEU A 77 -5.44 2.93 12.15
N LEU A 78 -4.65 1.95 12.59
CA LEU A 78 -3.76 2.07 13.74
C LEU A 78 -2.61 3.05 13.45
N ALA A 79 -2.05 3.03 12.23
CA ALA A 79 -1.04 3.99 11.78
C ALA A 79 -1.60 5.42 11.70
N VAL A 80 -2.80 5.62 11.14
CA VAL A 80 -3.49 6.92 11.14
C VAL A 80 -3.77 7.38 12.57
N GLY A 81 -4.22 6.49 13.45
CA GLY A 81 -4.40 6.77 14.88
C GLY A 81 -3.13 7.24 15.58
N LEU A 82 -2.00 6.57 15.33
CA LEU A 82 -0.67 6.96 15.84
C LEU A 82 -0.21 8.31 15.29
N ILE A 83 -0.44 8.60 14.00
CA ILE A 83 -0.10 9.90 13.41
C ILE A 83 -0.93 11.01 14.05
N VAL A 84 -2.25 10.81 14.20
CA VAL A 84 -3.15 11.79 14.86
C VAL A 84 -2.75 12.00 16.32
N PHE A 85 -2.47 10.92 17.04
CA PHE A 85 -2.05 10.97 18.44
C PHE A 85 -0.70 11.67 18.61
N GLY A 86 0.27 11.36 17.73
CA GLY A 86 1.57 12.02 17.70
C GLY A 86 1.44 13.52 17.42
N VAL A 87 0.64 13.90 16.43
CA VAL A 87 0.35 15.32 16.13
C VAL A 87 -0.34 16.02 17.31
N GLN A 88 -1.28 15.36 18.01
CA GLN A 88 -1.92 15.91 19.20
C GLN A 88 -0.93 16.13 20.36
N MET A 89 0.04 15.24 20.55
CA MET A 89 1.07 15.38 21.59
C MET A 89 2.00 16.57 21.33
N PHE A 90 2.41 16.78 20.07
CA PHE A 90 3.16 17.98 19.68
C PHE A 90 2.35 19.28 19.81
N LYS A 91 1.03 19.21 19.62
CA LYS A 91 0.14 20.38 19.71
C LYS A 91 -0.15 20.78 21.16
N LYS A 92 -0.15 19.82 22.09
CA LYS A 92 -0.45 20.05 23.52
C LYS A 92 0.73 20.63 24.32
N GLY A 93 1.96 20.55 23.78
CA GLY A 93 3.16 21.19 24.36
C GLY A 93 3.28 22.70 24.12
N LYS A 94 2.29 23.35 23.50
CA LYS A 94 2.28 24.79 23.18
C LYS A 94 1.24 25.62 23.96
N SER A 95 0.70 25.08 25.06
CA SER A 95 -0.17 25.83 25.97
C SER A 95 0.56 26.09 27.29
N THR A 96 1.61 26.88 27.21
CA THR A 96 1.99 27.74 28.33
C THR A 96 1.11 28.97 28.22
N TYR A 97 0.11 29.08 29.10
CA TYR A 97 -0.40 30.29 29.77
C TYR A 97 -1.55 29.85 30.68
#